data_AF-A0AAF1AH44-F1
#
_entry.id   AF-A0AAF1AH44-F1
#
_cell.length_a   1.000
_cell.length_b   1.000
_cell.length_c   1.000
_cell.angle_alpha   90.00
_cell.angle_beta   90.00
_cell.angle_gamma   90.00
#
_symmetry.space_group_name_H-M   'P 1'
#
loop_
_entity.id
_entity.type
_entity.pdbx_description
1 polymer ?
#
loop_
_entity_poly.entity_id
_entity_poly.type
_entity_poly.pdbx_seq_one_letter_code
_entity_poly.pdbx_strand_id
1 'polypeptide(L)'
;MSALATSHGHEWETMMHLDCYDRRILAFVVERGVDDELPETDCRSWFGISPRAVMRRFNAVVDVYVSHHIPLDESDLELLSRAERYKSSSSSTPGS
;
A
#
# COMPACT_ATOMS: atom_id res chain seq x y z
N MET A 1 0.51 9.75 -50.20
CA MET A 1 1.32 9.21 -49.07
C MET A 1 0.70 9.76 -47.80
N SER A 2 -0.17 8.98 -47.17
CA SER A 2 -0.94 9.42 -46.00
C SER A 2 -0.11 9.17 -44.74
N ALA A 3 0.24 10.25 -44.05
CA ALA A 3 0.78 10.18 -42.70
C ALA A 3 -0.38 9.83 -41.75
N LEU A 4 -0.37 8.61 -41.21
CA LEU A 4 -1.20 8.27 -40.06
C LEU A 4 -0.52 8.87 -38.83
N ALA A 5 -0.98 10.05 -38.45
CA ALA A 5 -0.81 10.56 -37.09
C ALA A 5 -1.59 9.61 -36.19
N THR A 6 -0.92 8.61 -35.62
CA THR A 6 -1.49 7.80 -34.55
C THR A 6 -1.66 8.72 -33.36
N SER A 7 -2.92 9.09 -33.15
CA SER A 7 -3.43 9.91 -32.07
C SER A 7 -2.84 9.45 -30.73
N HIS A 8 -1.95 10.25 -30.16
CA HIS A 8 -1.68 10.24 -28.72
C HIS A 8 -2.97 10.70 -28.04
N GLY A 9 -3.69 9.79 -27.39
CA GLY A 9 -4.87 10.17 -26.64
C GLY A 9 -5.72 8.99 -26.21
N HIS A 10 -5.35 8.34 -25.09
CA HIS A 10 -6.26 8.21 -23.94
C HIS A 10 -5.61 7.68 -22.63
N GLU A 11 -4.32 7.83 -22.37
CA GLU A 11 -3.71 7.34 -21.11
C GLU A 11 -3.78 8.36 -19.95
N TRP A 12 -4.91 9.06 -19.81
CA TRP A 12 -5.23 9.76 -18.56
C TRP A 12 -6.39 9.07 -17.84
N GLU A 13 -6.65 7.78 -18.13
CA GLU A 13 -7.36 6.92 -17.16
C GLU A 13 -6.83 7.27 -15.78
N THR A 14 -7.70 7.87 -14.97
CA THR A 14 -7.33 8.63 -13.79
C THR A 14 -6.61 7.69 -12.83
N MET A 15 -5.29 7.57 -12.96
CA MET A 15 -4.47 6.71 -12.09
C MET A 15 -4.69 7.24 -10.69
N MET A 16 -5.27 6.39 -9.86
CA MET A 16 -5.56 6.77 -8.50
C MET A 16 -4.25 6.74 -7.71
N HIS A 17 -4.13 7.66 -6.78
CA HIS A 17 -3.07 7.62 -5.80
C HIS A 17 -3.63 7.15 -4.47
N LEU A 18 -2.78 6.49 -3.69
CA LEU A 18 -3.11 6.25 -2.30
C LEU A 18 -3.28 7.58 -1.58
N ASP A 19 -4.23 7.63 -0.65
CA ASP A 19 -4.29 8.75 0.29
C ASP A 19 -2.94 8.88 1.02
N CYS A 20 -2.49 10.12 1.24
CA CYS A 20 -1.16 10.37 1.78
C CYS A 20 -0.95 9.77 3.18
N TYR A 21 -2.01 9.65 3.98
CA TYR A 21 -1.98 9.00 5.28
C TYR A 21 -1.87 7.47 5.14
N ASP A 22 -2.66 6.87 4.25
CA ASP A 22 -2.62 5.44 3.97
C ASP A 22 -1.28 5.01 3.35
N ARG A 23 -0.77 5.78 2.38
CA ARG A 23 0.57 5.57 1.78
C ARG A 23 1.65 5.57 2.85
N ARG A 24 1.61 6.52 3.78
CA ARG A 24 2.60 6.63 4.86
C ARG A 24 2.49 5.47 5.86
N ILE A 25 1.29 4.97 6.14
CA ILE A 25 1.09 3.77 6.95
C ILE A 25 1.68 2.54 6.25
N LEU A 26 1.41 2.35 4.95
CA LEU A 26 1.96 1.21 4.20
C LEU A 26 3.48 1.24 4.21
N ALA A 27 4.10 2.39 3.91
CA ALA A 27 5.55 2.54 3.93
C ALA A 27 6.13 2.21 5.32
N PHE A 28 5.59 2.82 6.37
CA PHE A 28 6.05 2.62 7.74
C PHE A 28 6.06 1.16 8.19
N VAL A 29 5.01 0.41 7.89
CA VAL A 29 4.91 -1.00 8.27
C VAL A 29 5.84 -1.86 7.42
N VAL A 30 5.88 -1.64 6.11
CA VAL A 30 6.71 -2.43 5.18
C VAL A 30 8.21 -2.24 5.44
N GLU A 31 8.65 -1.02 5.79
CA GLU A 31 10.05 -0.71 6.03
C GLU A 31 10.61 -1.33 7.31
N ARG A 32 9.77 -1.63 8.31
CA ARG A 32 10.21 -2.26 9.56
C ARG A 32 10.45 -3.77 9.46
N GLY A 33 9.78 -4.46 8.53
CA GLY A 33 9.87 -5.91 8.41
C GLY A 33 8.98 -6.68 9.40
N VAL A 34 8.77 -7.97 9.11
CA VAL A 34 7.67 -8.79 9.70
C VAL A 34 7.87 -9.10 11.19
N ASP A 35 9.13 -9.14 11.64
CA ASP A 35 9.49 -9.54 13.01
C ASP A 35 9.54 -8.37 14.00
N ASP A 36 9.42 -7.13 13.52
CA ASP A 36 9.67 -5.94 14.34
C ASP A 36 8.35 -5.34 14.84
N GLU A 37 8.17 -5.29 16.16
CA GLU A 37 6.97 -4.70 16.76
C GLU A 37 6.91 -3.20 16.45
N LEU A 38 5.72 -2.70 16.11
CA LEU A 38 5.50 -1.28 15.91
C LEU A 38 5.58 -0.51 17.24
N PRO A 39 6.48 0.47 17.39
CA PRO A 39 6.74 1.13 18.65
C PRO A 39 5.64 2.13 18.90
N GLU A 40 5.12 2.12 20.12
CA GLU A 40 3.99 2.96 20.50
C GLU A 40 4.28 4.45 20.28
N THR A 41 5.49 4.90 20.61
CA THR A 41 5.92 6.29 20.47
C THR A 41 5.85 6.78 19.02
N ASP A 42 6.35 6.02 18.06
CA ASP A 42 6.32 6.44 16.64
C ASP A 42 4.89 6.38 16.11
N CYS A 43 4.13 5.34 16.49
CA CYS A 43 2.73 5.21 16.09
C CYS A 43 1.90 6.41 16.53
N ARG A 44 2.08 6.85 17.78
CA ARG A 44 1.41 8.04 18.32
C ARG A 44 1.92 9.32 17.70
N SER A 45 3.23 9.46 17.51
CA SER A 45 3.84 10.70 17.01
C SER A 45 3.54 10.96 15.54
N TRP A 46 3.50 9.92 14.71
CA TRP A 46 3.34 10.06 13.26
C TRP A 46 1.90 9.89 12.79
N PHE A 47 1.11 9.09 13.51
CA PHE A 47 -0.26 8.72 13.09
C PHE A 47 -1.33 9.06 14.13
N GLY A 48 -0.95 9.45 15.36
CA GLY A 48 -1.91 9.75 16.44
C GLY A 48 -2.65 8.52 16.99
N ILE A 49 -2.39 7.33 16.46
CA ILE A 49 -3.12 6.09 16.77
C ILE A 49 -2.20 5.03 17.36
N SER A 50 -2.77 4.03 18.03
CA SER A 50 -1.98 2.96 18.63
C SER A 50 -1.40 2.00 17.58
N PRO A 51 -0.32 1.27 17.88
CA PRO A 51 0.25 0.23 17.01
C PRO A 51 -0.81 -0.72 16.42
N ARG A 52 -1.74 -1.19 17.26
CA ARG A 52 -2.84 -2.06 16.85
C ARG A 52 -3.81 -1.40 15.87
N ALA A 53 -4.02 -0.09 15.99
CA ALA A 53 -4.84 0.67 15.06
C ALA A 53 -4.11 0.90 13.73
N VAL A 54 -2.80 1.15 13.74
CA VAL A 54 -1.94 1.22 12.54
C VAL A 54 -2.04 -0.09 11.76
N MET A 55 -1.81 -1.24 12.40
CA MET A 55 -1.92 -2.54 11.73
C MET A 55 -3.32 -2.84 11.20
N ARG A 56 -4.38 -2.41 11.91
CA ARG A 56 -5.75 -2.55 11.39
C ARG A 56 -5.98 -1.73 10.14
N ARG A 57 -5.47 -0.49 10.09
CA ARG A 57 -5.58 0.38 8.92
C ARG A 57 -4.77 -0.18 7.75
N PHE A 58 -3.54 -0.62 8.02
CA PHE A 58 -2.69 -1.30 7.04
C PHE A 58 -3.42 -2.47 6.36
N ASN A 59 -3.99 -3.40 7.15
CA ASN A 59 -4.72 -4.54 6.60
C ASN A 59 -5.94 -4.11 5.78
N ALA A 60 -6.71 -3.15 6.28
CA ALA A 60 -7.90 -2.65 5.57
C ALA A 60 -7.56 -2.02 4.22
N VAL A 61 -6.46 -1.24 4.15
CA VAL A 61 -5.99 -0.64 2.90
C VAL A 61 -5.60 -1.76 1.92
N VAL A 62 -4.73 -2.69 2.33
CA VAL A 62 -4.31 -3.80 1.45
C VAL A 62 -5.52 -4.59 0.93
N ASP A 63 -6.49 -4.91 1.80
CA ASP A 63 -7.68 -5.67 1.42
C ASP A 63 -8.56 -4.95 0.40
N VAL A 64 -8.77 -3.64 0.57
CA VAL A 64 -9.58 -2.84 -0.37
C VAL A 64 -8.92 -2.81 -1.75
N TYR A 65 -7.64 -2.44 -1.82
CA TYR A 65 -6.99 -2.24 -3.11
C TYR A 65 -6.76 -3.55 -3.87
N VAL A 66 -6.47 -4.66 -3.16
CA VAL A 66 -6.36 -5.99 -3.77
C VAL A 66 -7.73 -6.49 -4.26
N SER A 67 -8.80 -6.32 -3.47
CA SER A 67 -10.12 -6.84 -3.82
C SER A 67 -10.78 -6.07 -4.97
N HIS A 68 -10.48 -4.78 -5.12
CA HIS A 68 -11.14 -3.90 -6.09
C HIS A 68 -10.35 -3.67 -7.39
N HIS A 69 -9.12 -4.21 -7.51
CA HIS A 69 -8.26 -4.02 -8.70
C HIS A 69 -8.19 -2.55 -9.14
N ILE A 70 -7.99 -1.64 -8.18
CA ILE A 70 -7.99 -0.20 -8.45
C ILE A 70 -6.74 0.16 -9.27
N PRO A 71 -6.89 0.89 -10.40
CA PRO A 71 -5.74 1.31 -11.21
C PRO A 71 -4.97 2.40 -10.48
N LEU A 72 -3.92 1.99 -9.78
CA LEU A 72 -3.01 2.88 -9.06
C LEU A 72 -1.86 3.34 -9.93
N ASP A 73 -1.29 4.50 -9.58
CA ASP A 73 0.03 4.88 -10.04
C ASP A 73 1.09 3.81 -9.74
N GLU A 74 2.11 3.69 -10.59
CA GLU A 74 3.14 2.64 -10.50
C GLU A 74 3.83 2.63 -9.13
N SER A 75 4.17 3.80 -8.59
CA SER A 75 4.86 3.90 -7.29
C SER A 75 3.98 3.40 -6.13
N ASP A 76 2.67 3.70 -6.20
CA ASP A 76 1.71 3.26 -5.18
C ASP A 76 1.38 1.77 -5.33
N LEU A 77 1.38 1.26 -6.57
CA LEU A 77 1.21 -0.17 -6.86
C LEU A 77 2.39 -0.99 -6.35
N GLU A 78 3.63 -0.52 -6.54
CA GLU A 78 4.83 -1.19 -6.01
C GLU A 78 4.80 -1.28 -4.48
N LEU A 79 4.42 -0.18 -3.81
CA LEU A 79 4.27 -0.16 -2.36
C LEU A 79 3.18 -1.13 -1.89
N LEU A 80 2.04 -1.16 -2.58
CA LEU A 80 0.95 -2.08 -2.28
C LEU A 80 1.37 -3.55 -2.46
N SER A 81 2.09 -3.87 -3.54
CA SER A 81 2.60 -5.23 -3.77
C SER A 81 3.56 -5.69 -2.67
N ARG A 82 4.43 -4.79 -2.18
CA ARG A 82 5.29 -5.08 -1.01
C ARG A 82 4.47 -5.28 0.26
N ALA A 83 3.43 -4.47 0.48
CA ALA A 83 2.52 -4.59 1.63
C ALA A 83 1.72 -5.90 1.62
N GLU A 84 1.26 -6.35 0.46
CA GLU A 84 0.58 -7.64 0.28
C GLU A 84 1.50 -8.82 0.63
N ARG A 85 2.75 -8.78 0.13
CA ARG A 85 3.77 -9.79 0.46
C ARG A 85 4.06 -9.81 1.96
N TYR A 86 4.22 -8.63 2.57
CA TYR A 86 4.41 -8.49 4.02
C TYR A 86 3.26 -9.17 4.78
N LYS A 87 2.01 -8.88 4.42
CA LYS A 87 0.83 -9.48 5.06
C LYS A 87 0.83 -11.00 4.93
N SER A 88 1.12 -11.51 3.75
CA SER A 88 1.18 -12.95 3.47
C SER A 88 2.27 -13.65 4.29
N SER A 89 3.44 -13.03 4.42
CA SER A 89 4.54 -13.53 5.26
C SER A 89 4.20 -13.52 6.75
N SER A 90 3.51 -12.48 7.24
CA SER A 90 3.08 -12.39 8.65
C SER A 90 1.98 -13.40 9.02
N SER A 91 1.15 -13.80 8.06
CA SER A 91 0.12 -14.83 8.26
C SER A 91 0.68 -16.26 8.23
N SER A 92 1.89 -16.41 7.69
CA SER A 92 2.63 -17.67 7.62
C SER A 92 3.49 -17.86 8.87
N THR A 93 2.89 -17.86 10.06
CA THR A 93 3.53 -18.49 11.21
C THR A 93 3.24 -19.99 11.13
N PRO A 94 4.19 -20.86 10.72
CA PRO A 94 4.07 -22.29 10.97
C PRO A 94 4.13 -22.48 12.49
N GLY A 95 2.97 -22.76 13.09
CA GLY A 95 2.89 -23.14 14.48
C GLY A 95 3.36 -24.59 14.67
N SER A 96 4.26 -24.75 15.65
CA SER A 96 4.71 -25.97 16.35
C SER A 96 5.61 -26.95 15.61
#